data_AF-A0A314YYT6-F1
#
_entry.id   AF-A0A314YYT6-F1
#
_cell.length_a   1.000
_cell.length_b   1.000
_cell.length_c   1.000
_cell.angle_alpha   90.00
_cell.angle_beta   90.00
_cell.angle_gamma   90.00
#
_symmetry.space_group_name_H-M   'P 1'
#
loop_
_entity.id
_entity.type
_entity.pdbx_description
1 polymer ?
#
loop_
_entity_poly.entity_id
_entity_poly.type
_entity_poly.pdbx_seq_one_letter_code
_entity_poly.pdbx_strand_id
1 'polypeptide(L)'
;MKAAKGLKTTEQFNSMISVYCKHGLIDKASKLFREIKADGCKPNAITFRHLALGCLKAGLVEEAIKTLELGMSSTMSDGVRNSTPWLETTLSIIEAFAENGDVGNVEKLFEELTKAKYARHTFVYNTLIKAYVKAKIYDSNLLKRMILGGARPDAETYSLMKLAEQFRT
;
A
#
# COMPACT_ATOMS: atom_id res chain seq x y z
N MET A 1 -42.53 1.45 11.03
CA MET A 1 -41.72 0.24 10.75
C MET A 1 -40.28 0.67 10.54
N LYS A 2 -39.36 0.34 11.46
CA LYS A 2 -37.92 0.52 11.20
C LYS A 2 -37.54 -0.51 10.15
N ALA A 3 -37.10 -0.07 8.97
CA ALA A 3 -36.52 -0.96 7.97
C ALA A 3 -35.44 -1.80 8.65
N ALA A 4 -35.55 -3.12 8.54
CA ALA A 4 -34.50 -4.03 8.97
C ALA A 4 -33.25 -3.65 8.17
N LYS A 5 -32.35 -2.88 8.80
CA LYS A 5 -31.04 -2.56 8.27
C LYS A 5 -30.37 -3.93 8.10
N GLY A 6 -30.28 -4.43 6.86
CA GLY A 6 -29.63 -5.72 6.60
C GLY A 6 -28.27 -5.71 7.29
N LEU A 7 -27.95 -6.76 8.05
CA LEU A 7 -26.68 -6.90 8.75
C LEU A 7 -25.56 -6.79 7.73
N LYS A 8 -24.88 -5.66 7.70
CA LYS A 8 -23.75 -5.43 6.81
C LYS A 8 -22.57 -6.24 7.32
N THR A 9 -21.86 -6.94 6.45
CA THR A 9 -20.63 -7.67 6.82
C THR A 9 -19.41 -6.75 6.76
N THR A 10 -18.33 -7.10 7.47
CA THR A 10 -17.03 -6.40 7.37
C THR A 10 -16.56 -6.30 5.91
N GLU A 11 -16.81 -7.32 5.08
CA GLU A 11 -16.43 -7.32 3.66
C GLU A 11 -17.21 -6.30 2.82
N GLN A 12 -18.51 -6.14 3.09
CA GLN A 12 -19.33 -5.12 2.44
C GLN A 12 -18.86 -3.71 2.83
N PHE A 13 -18.53 -3.49 4.10
CA PHE A 13 -17.92 -2.23 4.54
C PHE A 13 -16.58 -1.98 3.87
N ASN A 14 -15.70 -2.99 3.80
CA ASN A 14 -14.40 -2.87 3.12
C ASN A 14 -14.56 -2.49 1.65
N SER A 15 -15.53 -3.10 0.95
CA SER A 15 -15.82 -2.79 -0.45
C SER A 15 -16.25 -1.33 -0.62
N MET A 16 -17.15 -0.84 0.22
CA MET A 16 -17.59 0.57 0.16
C MET A 16 -16.47 1.55 0.54
N ILE A 17 -15.69 1.24 1.59
CA ILE A 17 -14.55 2.05 2.03
C ILE A 17 -13.49 2.11 0.92
N SER A 18 -13.21 0.99 0.26
CA SER A 18 -12.27 0.90 -0.86
C SER A 18 -12.62 1.91 -1.96
N VAL A 19 -13.90 1.96 -2.37
CA VAL A 19 -14.36 2.87 -3.42
C VAL A 19 -14.15 4.34 -3.03
N TYR A 20 -14.53 4.73 -1.81
CA TYR A 20 -14.35 6.11 -1.36
C TYR A 20 -12.87 6.50 -1.25
N CYS A 21 -12.05 5.62 -0.68
CA CYS A 21 -10.62 5.87 -0.54
C CYS A 21 -9.88 5.96 -1.88
N LYS A 22 -10.24 5.12 -2.86
CA LYS A 22 -9.67 5.19 -4.23
C LYS A 22 -9.87 6.56 -4.89
N HIS A 23 -10.97 7.24 -4.55
CA HIS A 23 -11.30 8.59 -5.03
C HIS A 23 -10.89 9.71 -4.06
N GLY A 24 -10.14 9.42 -2.99
CA GLY A 24 -9.70 10.41 -2.01
C GLY A 24 -10.83 10.99 -1.13
N LEU A 25 -12.02 10.38 -1.14
CA LEU A 25 -13.19 10.85 -0.37
C LEU A 25 -13.12 10.38 1.09
N ILE A 26 -12.08 10.81 1.80
CA ILE A 26 -11.73 10.30 3.13
C ILE A 26 -12.83 10.56 4.18
N ASP A 27 -13.55 11.67 4.09
CA ASP A 27 -14.67 11.97 5.01
C ASP A 27 -15.78 10.92 4.96
N LYS A 28 -16.12 10.47 3.74
CA LYS A 28 -17.13 9.43 3.52
C LYS A 28 -16.62 8.07 4.01
N ALA A 29 -15.36 7.75 3.75
CA ALA A 29 -14.73 6.53 4.24
C ALA A 29 -14.68 6.49 5.78
N SER A 30 -14.31 7.60 6.42
CA SER A 30 -14.27 7.76 7.88
C SER A 30 -15.66 7.66 8.52
N LYS A 31 -16.72 8.09 7.83
CA LYS A 31 -18.09 7.85 8.28
C LYS A 31 -18.43 6.36 8.28
N LEU A 32 -18.11 5.64 7.20
CA LEU A 32 -18.32 4.19 7.12
C LEU A 32 -17.49 3.41 8.14
N PHE A 33 -16.27 3.86 8.43
CA PHE A 33 -15.42 3.26 9.46
C PHE A 33 -15.98 3.46 10.88
N ARG A 34 -16.78 4.50 11.13
CA ARG A 34 -17.52 4.63 12.40
C ARG A 34 -18.74 3.70 12.41
N GLU A 35 -19.42 3.56 11.28
CA GLU A 35 -20.58 2.67 11.13
C GLU A 35 -20.23 1.19 11.29
N ILE A 36 -19.07 0.72 10.81
CA ILE A 36 -18.66 -0.69 10.95
C ILE A 36 -18.64 -1.12 12.42
N LYS A 37 -18.12 -0.27 13.31
CA LYS A 37 -18.07 -0.52 14.76
C LYS A 37 -19.46 -0.45 15.38
N ALA A 38 -20.28 0.50 14.96
CA ALA A 38 -21.65 0.68 15.46
C ALA A 38 -22.56 -0.50 15.08
N ASP A 39 -22.36 -1.09 13.91
CA ASP A 39 -23.08 -2.27 13.43
C ASP A 39 -22.46 -3.59 13.98
N GLY A 40 -21.56 -3.52 14.97
CA GLY A 40 -20.95 -4.68 15.65
C GLY A 40 -19.88 -5.42 14.84
N CYS A 41 -19.51 -4.91 13.67
CA CYS A 41 -18.47 -5.49 12.83
C CYS A 41 -17.08 -5.02 13.27
N LYS A 42 -16.08 -5.90 13.12
CA LYS A 42 -14.69 -5.58 13.44
C LYS A 42 -13.96 -5.14 12.15
N PRO A 43 -13.36 -3.93 12.13
CA PRO A 43 -12.38 -3.58 11.10
C PRO A 43 -11.24 -4.59 11.08
N ASN A 44 -10.71 -4.86 9.89
CA ASN A 44 -9.53 -5.71 9.70
C ASN A 44 -8.43 -4.94 8.94
N ALA A 45 -7.28 -5.58 8.67
CA ALA A 45 -6.18 -4.86 8.03
C ALA A 45 -6.49 -4.39 6.60
N ILE A 46 -7.48 -4.99 5.91
CA ILE A 46 -7.96 -4.49 4.62
C ILE A 46 -8.68 -3.14 4.82
N THR A 47 -9.50 -3.02 5.86
CA THR A 47 -10.15 -1.76 6.24
C THR A 47 -9.12 -0.64 6.44
N PHE A 48 -8.11 -0.91 7.28
CA PHE A 48 -7.07 0.07 7.60
C PHE A 48 -6.18 0.40 6.40
N ARG A 49 -5.83 -0.56 5.54
CA ARG A 49 -5.10 -0.28 4.30
C ARG A 49 -5.88 0.63 3.35
N HIS A 50 -7.17 0.39 3.16
CA HIS A 50 -7.97 1.29 2.33
C HIS A 50 -8.04 2.70 2.92
N LEU A 51 -8.24 2.83 4.23
CA LEU A 51 -8.22 4.14 4.89
C LEU A 51 -6.88 4.85 4.72
N ALA A 52 -5.76 4.15 4.92
CA ALA A 52 -4.43 4.70 4.70
C ALA A 52 -4.21 5.18 3.25
N LEU A 53 -4.62 4.39 2.25
CA LEU A 53 -4.57 4.81 0.85
C LEU A 53 -5.41 6.08 0.60
N GLY A 54 -6.58 6.16 1.22
CA GLY A 54 -7.43 7.36 1.16
C GLY A 54 -6.75 8.58 1.77
N CYS A 55 -6.11 8.43 2.93
CA CYS A 55 -5.32 9.49 3.57
C CYS A 55 -4.16 9.95 2.69
N LEU A 56 -3.41 9.01 2.07
CA LEU A 56 -2.32 9.36 1.14
C LEU A 56 -2.83 10.14 -0.07
N LYS A 57 -3.94 9.70 -0.67
CA LYS A 57 -4.57 10.41 -1.80
C LYS A 57 -5.10 11.79 -1.42
N ALA A 58 -5.42 12.01 -0.15
CA ALA A 58 -5.82 13.31 0.40
C ALA A 58 -4.62 14.15 0.90
N GLY A 59 -3.38 13.68 0.75
CA GLY A 59 -2.17 14.36 1.23
C GLY A 59 -1.94 14.27 2.75
N LEU A 60 -2.74 13.48 3.46
CA LEU A 60 -2.67 13.28 4.92
C LEU A 60 -1.65 12.17 5.26
N VAL A 61 -0.37 12.41 4.97
CA VAL A 61 0.69 11.38 5.05
C VAL A 61 0.87 10.83 6.47
N GLU A 62 0.94 11.70 7.48
CA GLU A 62 1.10 11.26 8.88
C GLU A 62 -0.06 10.39 9.36
N GLU A 63 -1.29 10.75 8.99
CA GLU A 63 -2.49 10.00 9.34
C GLU A 63 -2.51 8.65 8.63
N ALA A 64 -2.03 8.58 7.39
CA ALA A 64 -1.89 7.32 6.67
C ALA A 64 -0.92 6.36 7.37
N ILE A 65 0.24 6.85 7.83
CA ILE A 65 1.24 6.04 8.54
C ILE A 65 0.64 5.49 9.84
N LYS A 66 0.02 6.36 10.66
CA LYS A 66 -0.67 5.92 11.90
C LYS A 66 -1.74 4.88 11.60
N THR A 67 -2.52 5.09 10.53
CA THR A 67 -3.57 4.15 10.11
C THR A 67 -3.01 2.80 9.68
N LEU A 68 -1.87 2.78 8.96
CA LEU A 68 -1.18 1.55 8.59
C LEU A 68 -0.67 0.79 9.81
N GLU A 69 -0.04 1.48 10.76
CA GLU A 69 0.47 0.87 12.00
C GLU A 69 -0.65 0.26 12.83
N LEU A 70 -1.79 0.95 12.95
CA LEU A 70 -3.00 0.41 13.57
C LEU A 70 -3.46 -0.89 12.88
N GLY A 71 -3.42 -0.91 11.54
CA GLY A 71 -3.76 -2.10 10.75
C GLY A 71 -2.76 -3.26 10.87
N MET A 72 -1.47 -2.97 11.08
CA MET A 72 -0.42 -3.99 11.23
C MET A 72 -0.54 -4.79 12.54
N SER A 73 -1.12 -4.19 13.59
CA SER A 73 -1.40 -4.89 14.85
C SER A 73 -2.43 -6.02 14.72
N SER A 74 -3.19 -6.04 13.62
CA SER A 74 -4.18 -7.07 13.35
C SER A 74 -3.54 -8.25 12.62
N THR A 75 -3.47 -9.43 13.26
CA THR A 75 -2.95 -10.66 12.64
C THR A 75 -3.73 -11.02 11.39
N MET A 76 -3.07 -11.03 10.23
CA MET A 76 -3.68 -11.39 8.95
C MET A 76 -3.38 -12.83 8.60
N SER A 77 -4.38 -13.54 8.06
CA SER A 77 -4.15 -14.86 7.50
C SER A 77 -3.30 -14.78 6.24
N ASP A 78 -2.51 -15.82 5.98
CA ASP A 78 -1.69 -15.89 4.77
C ASP A 78 -2.54 -15.86 3.50
N GLY A 79 -3.80 -16.32 3.56
CA GLY A 79 -4.75 -16.20 2.46
C GLY A 79 -5.07 -14.75 2.08
N VAL A 80 -5.19 -13.85 3.06
CA VAL A 80 -5.40 -12.42 2.80
C VAL A 80 -4.13 -11.79 2.24
N ARG A 81 -2.95 -12.11 2.80
CA ARG A 81 -1.66 -11.58 2.34
C ARG A 81 -1.34 -11.98 0.90
N ASN A 82 -1.75 -13.18 0.48
CA ASN A 82 -1.52 -13.69 -0.87
C ASN A 82 -2.67 -13.36 -1.85
N SER A 83 -3.61 -12.50 -1.47
CA SER A 83 -4.72 -12.09 -2.32
C SER A 83 -4.35 -10.93 -3.26
N THR A 84 -4.88 -10.94 -4.49
CA THR A 84 -4.67 -9.84 -5.45
C THR A 84 -5.03 -8.45 -4.90
N PRO A 85 -6.16 -8.27 -4.17
CA PRO A 85 -6.50 -6.97 -3.59
C PRO A 85 -5.48 -6.46 -2.56
N TRP A 86 -4.81 -7.37 -1.84
CA TRP A 86 -3.75 -7.03 -0.91
C TRP A 86 -2.52 -6.48 -1.62
N LEU A 87 -2.08 -7.15 -2.68
CA LEU A 87 -1.00 -6.67 -3.55
C LEU A 87 -1.34 -5.29 -4.12
N GLU A 88 -2.49 -5.15 -4.78
CA GLU A 88 -2.89 -3.90 -5.43
C GLU A 88 -2.94 -2.72 -4.46
N THR A 89 -3.55 -2.93 -3.29
CA THR A 89 -3.69 -1.86 -2.29
C THR A 89 -2.34 -1.49 -1.70
N THR A 90 -1.50 -2.48 -1.36
CA THR A 90 -0.17 -2.22 -0.78
C THR A 90 0.74 -1.55 -1.81
N LEU A 91 0.72 -1.99 -3.07
CA LEU A 91 1.46 -1.35 -4.16
C LEU A 91 1.02 0.10 -4.35
N SER A 92 -0.29 0.38 -4.37
CA SER A 92 -0.81 1.76 -4.51
C SER A 92 -0.30 2.69 -3.38
N ILE A 93 -0.16 2.15 -2.17
CA ILE A 93 0.39 2.88 -1.01
C ILE A 93 1.89 3.11 -1.20
N ILE A 94 2.64 2.10 -1.65
CA ILE A 94 4.07 2.23 -1.97
C ILE A 94 4.27 3.27 -3.06
N GLU A 95 3.48 3.26 -4.13
CA GLU A 95 3.54 4.26 -5.21
C GLU A 95 3.33 5.67 -4.67
N ALA A 96 2.35 5.87 -3.79
CA ALA A 96 2.10 7.17 -3.18
C ALA A 96 3.28 7.65 -2.31
N PHE A 97 3.91 6.77 -1.53
CA PHE A 97 5.13 7.10 -0.78
C PHE A 97 6.33 7.33 -1.71
N ALA A 98 6.44 6.57 -2.80
CA ALA A 98 7.50 6.70 -3.79
C ALA A 98 7.43 8.05 -4.50
N GLU A 99 6.24 8.55 -4.83
CA GLU A 99 6.08 9.90 -5.39
C GLU A 99 6.57 11.00 -4.44
N ASN A 100 6.44 10.78 -3.13
CA ASN A 100 6.95 11.68 -2.09
C ASN A 100 8.45 11.47 -1.77
N GLY A 101 9.11 10.48 -2.40
CA GLY A 101 10.51 10.14 -2.09
C GLY A 101 10.71 9.51 -0.70
N ASP A 102 9.65 9.00 -0.07
CA ASP A 102 9.73 8.40 1.27
C ASP A 102 10.22 6.94 1.18
N VAL A 103 11.54 6.78 0.98
CA VAL A 103 12.20 5.47 0.86
C VAL A 103 12.01 4.64 2.13
N GLY A 104 11.95 5.27 3.31
CA GLY A 104 11.81 4.56 4.59
C GLY A 104 10.50 3.79 4.69
N ASN A 105 9.37 4.42 4.35
CA ASN A 105 8.08 3.74 4.35
C ASN A 105 7.90 2.80 3.15
N VAL A 106 8.50 3.12 2.00
CA VAL A 106 8.55 2.23 0.84
C VAL A 106 9.25 0.91 1.19
N GLU A 107 10.44 0.94 1.81
CA GLU A 107 11.19 -0.26 2.19
C GLU A 107 10.42 -1.14 3.19
N LYS A 108 9.75 -0.53 4.18
CA LYS A 108 8.92 -1.27 5.16
C LYS A 108 7.81 -2.06 4.47
N LEU A 109 7.07 -1.43 3.56
CA LEU A 109 5.97 -2.06 2.83
C LEU A 109 6.48 -3.04 1.75
N PHE A 110 7.65 -2.77 1.16
CA PHE A 110 8.31 -3.67 0.22
C PHE A 110 8.70 -5.00 0.89
N GLU A 111 9.15 -4.96 2.14
CA GLU A 111 9.43 -6.16 2.93
C GLU A 111 8.16 -7.01 3.15
N GLU A 112 7.00 -6.38 3.33
CA GLU A 112 5.72 -7.10 3.41
C GLU A 112 5.39 -7.82 2.09
N LEU A 113 5.57 -7.15 0.95
CA LEU A 113 5.35 -7.76 -0.37
C LEU A 113 6.37 -8.88 -0.67
N THR A 114 7.58 -8.74 -0.15
CA THR A 114 8.63 -9.78 -0.26
C THR A 114 8.24 -11.03 0.52
N LYS A 115 7.76 -10.89 1.76
CA LYS A 115 7.24 -12.00 2.57
C LYS A 115 6.03 -12.69 1.93
N ALA A 116 5.19 -11.94 1.23
CA ALA A 116 4.07 -12.46 0.45
C ALA A 116 4.47 -12.99 -0.95
N LYS A 117 5.77 -13.09 -1.25
CA LYS A 117 6.33 -13.64 -2.50
C LYS A 117 5.97 -12.86 -3.77
N TYR A 118 5.58 -11.59 -3.64
CA TYR A 118 5.28 -10.69 -4.75
C TYR A 118 6.51 -9.99 -5.34
N ALA A 119 7.65 -10.01 -4.65
CA ALA A 119 8.90 -9.47 -5.15
C ALA A 119 9.37 -10.09 -6.49
N ARG A 120 8.80 -11.23 -6.91
CA ARG A 120 9.06 -11.82 -8.23
C ARG A 120 8.54 -10.98 -9.40
N HIS A 121 7.64 -10.03 -9.14
CA HIS A 121 7.08 -9.15 -10.16
C HIS A 121 7.97 -7.92 -10.38
N THR A 122 8.36 -7.72 -11.63
CA THR A 122 9.22 -6.60 -12.09
C THR A 122 8.68 -5.22 -11.67
N PHE A 123 7.37 -4.97 -11.81
CA PHE A 123 6.77 -3.68 -11.47
C PHE A 123 6.90 -3.31 -9.97
N VAL A 124 6.95 -4.30 -9.07
CA VAL A 124 7.13 -4.06 -7.63
C VAL A 124 8.51 -3.48 -7.37
N TYR A 125 9.54 -4.02 -8.02
CA TYR A 125 10.90 -3.47 -7.98
C TYR A 125 11.03 -2.14 -8.70
N ASN A 126 10.38 -1.94 -9.85
CA ASN A 126 10.39 -0.63 -10.52
C ASN A 126 9.83 0.47 -9.60
N THR A 127 8.78 0.16 -8.82
CA THR A 127 8.22 1.09 -7.84
C THR A 127 9.21 1.41 -6.72
N LEU A 128 9.95 0.41 -6.21
CA LEU A 128 11.02 0.61 -5.23
C LEU A 128 12.11 1.54 -5.79
N ILE A 129 12.64 1.23 -6.97
CA ILE A 129 13.71 2.03 -7.61
C ILE A 129 13.23 3.46 -7.87
N LYS A 130 11.97 3.62 -8.29
CA LYS A 130 11.35 4.95 -8.47
C LYS A 130 11.36 5.78 -7.19
N ALA A 131 11.13 5.17 -6.03
CA ALA A 131 11.22 5.86 -4.74
C ALA A 131 12.65 6.38 -4.47
N TYR A 132 13.67 5.57 -4.73
CA TYR A 132 15.08 5.97 -4.60
C TYR A 132 15.43 7.13 -5.53
N VAL A 133 14.98 7.08 -6.79
CA VAL A 133 15.16 8.17 -7.76
C VAL A 133 14.52 9.46 -7.26
N LYS A 134 13.28 9.39 -6.75
CA LYS A 134 12.55 10.55 -6.21
C LYS A 134 13.21 11.14 -4.97
N ALA A 135 13.78 10.29 -4.11
CA ALA A 135 14.55 10.69 -2.94
C ALA A 135 15.95 11.21 -3.28
N LYS A 136 16.40 11.09 -4.55
CA LYS A 136 17.75 11.41 -5.00
C LYS A 136 18.83 10.61 -4.26
N ILE A 137 18.53 9.36 -3.95
CA ILE A 137 19.43 8.44 -3.25
C ILE A 137 19.90 7.38 -4.25
N TYR A 138 21.22 7.22 -4.36
CA TYR A 138 21.82 6.14 -5.15
C TYR A 138 22.10 4.92 -4.27
N ASP A 139 21.55 3.76 -4.65
CA ASP A 139 21.91 2.46 -4.08
C ASP A 139 22.34 1.50 -5.20
N SER A 140 23.62 1.13 -5.20
CA SER A 140 24.21 0.22 -6.19
C SER A 140 23.66 -1.20 -6.10
N ASN A 141 23.02 -1.58 -4.99
CA ASN A 141 22.50 -2.92 -4.79
C ASN A 141 21.11 -3.14 -5.36
N LEU A 142 20.39 -2.10 -5.82
CA LEU A 142 19.00 -2.22 -6.26
C LEU A 142 18.82 -3.25 -7.38
N LEU A 143 19.67 -3.23 -8.40
CA LEU A 143 19.62 -4.19 -9.49
C LEU A 143 19.94 -5.62 -9.03
N LYS A 144 20.92 -5.76 -8.13
CA LYS A 144 21.29 -7.05 -7.53
C LYS A 144 20.15 -7.60 -6.67
N ARG A 145 19.51 -6.77 -5.85
CA ARG A 145 18.33 -7.11 -5.03
C ARG A 145 17.20 -7.62 -5.91
N MET A 146 16.92 -6.93 -7.02
CA MET A 146 15.91 -7.34 -7.99
C MET A 146 16.15 -8.74 -8.56
N ILE A 147 17.37 -9.00 -9.03
CA ILE A 147 17.75 -10.30 -9.61
C ILE A 147 17.70 -11.41 -8.57
N LEU A 148 18.26 -11.18 -7.37
CA LEU A 148 18.24 -12.15 -6.27
C LEU A 148 16.82 -12.39 -5.73
N GLY A 149 15.94 -11.39 -5.82
CA GLY A 149 14.52 -11.50 -5.51
C GLY A 149 13.70 -12.26 -6.57
N GLY A 150 14.32 -12.68 -7.68
CA GLY A 150 13.69 -13.45 -8.74
C GLY A 150 12.92 -12.63 -9.77
N ALA A 151 13.02 -11.29 -9.73
CA ALA A 151 12.46 -10.42 -10.75
C ALA A 151 13.45 -10.22 -11.90
N ARG A 152 12.93 -10.05 -13.12
CA ARG A 152 13.74 -9.78 -14.31
C ARG A 152 13.71 -8.29 -14.62
N PRO A 153 14.86 -7.60 -14.65
CA PRO A 153 14.96 -6.21 -15.11
C PRO A 153 14.37 -6.03 -16.50
N ASP A 154 13.62 -4.95 -16.70
CA ASP A 154 13.09 -4.55 -18.00
C ASP A 154 13.60 -3.17 -18.42
N ALA A 155 13.07 -2.64 -19.54
CA ALA A 155 13.48 -1.35 -20.06
C ALA A 155 13.21 -0.19 -19.07
N GLU A 156 12.14 -0.27 -18.28
CA GLU A 156 11.83 0.72 -17.25
C GLU A 156 12.84 0.62 -16.11
N THR A 157 13.20 -0.59 -15.67
CA THR A 157 14.25 -0.80 -14.65
C THR A 157 15.53 -0.07 -15.02
N TYR A 158 16.07 -0.29 -16.23
CA TYR A 158 17.32 0.35 -16.65
C TYR A 158 17.19 1.86 -16.81
N SER A 159 16.02 2.35 -17.22
CA SER A 159 15.75 3.79 -17.30
C SER A 159 15.79 4.44 -15.91
N LEU A 160 15.16 3.81 -14.90
CA LEU A 160 15.19 4.28 -13.52
C LEU A 160 16.59 4.19 -12.90
N MET A 161 17.33 3.11 -13.16
CA MET A 161 18.72 2.96 -12.69
C MET A 161 19.62 4.07 -13.25
N LYS A 162 19.50 4.39 -14.54
CA LYS A 162 20.25 5.50 -15.15
C LYS A 162 19.92 6.86 -14.53
N LEU A 163 18.67 7.08 -14.11
CA LEU A 163 18.30 8.29 -13.36
C LEU A 163 18.93 8.27 -11.96
N ALA A 164 18.90 7.14 -11.26
CA ALA A 164 19.51 7.02 -9.93
C ALA A 164 21.03 7.24 -9.96
N GLU A 165 21.73 6.79 -11.01
CA GLU A 165 23.17 6.97 -11.20
C GLU A 165 23.61 8.44 -11.22
N GLN A 166 22.72 9.39 -11.56
CA GLN A 166 23.02 10.82 -11.53
C GLN A 166 23.30 11.35 -10.12
N PHE A 167 22.87 10.61 -9.08
CA PHE A 167 23.07 10.97 -7.67
C PHE A 167 24.29 10.25 -7.05
N ARG A 168 25.10 9.58 -7.87
CA ARG A 168 26.35 8.96 -7.44
C ARG A 168 27.39 10.06 -7.18
N THR A 169 27.54 10.44 -5.91
CA THR A 169 28.67 11.28 -5.43
C THR A 169 29.98 10.53 -5.45
#